data_AF-A0A9P7JZL6-F1
#
_entry.id   AF-A0A9P7JZL6-F1
#
_cell.length_a   1.000
_cell.length_b   1.000
_cell.length_c   1.000
_cell.angle_alpha   90.00
_cell.angle_beta   90.00
_cell.angle_gamma   90.00
#
_symmetry.space_group_name_H-M   'P 1'
#
loop_
_entity.id
_entity.type
_entity.pdbx_description
1 polymer ?
#
loop_
_entity_poly.entity_id
_entity_poly.type
_entity_poly.pdbx_seq_one_letter_code
_entity_poly.pdbx_strand_id
1 'polypeptide(L)'
;FSTCRRALHPHLQPKAAEAYQPLLMSHAKNLVLEILDDPHNFQNHVITFSSMTMMKVAYGTTTPTSATDPLVKEMYQLMKVVSKLLLPDAHYLVDSIPWLKHIHWYGRELKWGFERSKRLHTGQLNRVKDDVDIGPSFTRFMLENSDHYGLMEVEITFLSAAFFGAGSDTVRCFRCVRR
;
A
#
# COMPACT_ATOMS: atom_id res chain seq x y z
N PHE A 1 -16.69 -6.93 -3.29
CA PHE A 1 -16.07 -7.23 -1.98
C PHE A 1 -15.74 -8.71 -1.75
N SER A 2 -16.60 -9.68 -2.11
CA SER A 2 -16.32 -11.12 -1.91
C SER A 2 -15.10 -11.62 -2.67
N THR A 3 -14.92 -11.21 -3.94
CA THR A 3 -13.77 -11.59 -4.77
C THR A 3 -12.44 -11.08 -4.22
N CYS A 4 -12.32 -9.79 -3.89
CA CYS A 4 -11.10 -9.23 -3.29
C CYS A 4 -10.75 -9.89 -1.95
N ARG A 5 -11.76 -10.14 -1.11
CA ARG A 5 -11.56 -10.86 0.16
C ARG A 5 -11.04 -12.27 -0.08
N ARG A 6 -11.62 -13.00 -1.04
CA ARG A 6 -11.18 -14.35 -1.41
C ARG A 6 -9.76 -14.37 -1.97
N ALA A 7 -9.37 -13.35 -2.72
CA ALA A 7 -8.03 -13.18 -3.27
C ALA A 7 -6.96 -12.84 -2.21
N LEU A 8 -7.31 -12.00 -1.22
CA LEU A 8 -6.42 -11.62 -0.11
C LEU A 8 -6.26 -12.72 0.94
N HIS A 9 -7.31 -13.53 1.14
CA HIS A 9 -7.38 -14.48 2.24
C HIS A 9 -6.17 -15.45 2.31
N PRO A 10 -5.70 -16.08 1.22
CA PRO A 10 -4.53 -16.98 1.27
C PRO A 10 -3.25 -16.30 1.74
N HIS A 11 -3.07 -15.00 1.47
CA HIS A 11 -1.86 -14.24 1.80
C HIS A 11 -1.87 -13.66 3.22
N LEU A 12 -3.05 -13.62 3.84
CA LEU A 12 -3.26 -13.13 5.21
C LEU A 12 -3.57 -14.27 6.21
N GLN A 13 -3.56 -15.52 5.75
CA GLN A 13 -3.73 -16.67 6.62
C GLN A 13 -2.54 -16.83 7.58
N PRO A 14 -2.75 -17.40 8.78
CA PRO A 14 -1.68 -17.62 9.76
C PRO A 14 -0.46 -18.34 9.19
N LYS A 15 -0.68 -19.32 8.31
CA LYS A 15 0.38 -20.06 7.62
C LYS A 15 1.22 -19.18 6.68
N ALA A 16 0.61 -18.20 6.01
CA ALA A 16 1.34 -17.21 5.22
C ALA A 16 2.05 -16.19 6.12
N ALA A 17 1.46 -15.84 7.27
CA ALA A 17 2.07 -14.96 8.25
C ALA A 17 3.36 -15.54 8.86
N GLU A 18 3.41 -16.86 9.10
CA GLU A 18 4.62 -17.57 9.53
C GLU A 18 5.78 -17.40 8.53
N ALA A 19 5.49 -17.42 7.22
CA ALA A 19 6.50 -17.20 6.19
C ALA A 19 7.07 -15.76 6.21
N TYR A 20 6.32 -14.78 6.72
CA TYR A 20 6.80 -13.41 6.90
C TYR A 20 7.58 -13.21 8.21
N GLN A 21 7.51 -14.12 9.17
CA GLN A 21 8.16 -13.96 10.47
C GLN A 21 9.67 -13.73 10.37
N PRO A 22 10.46 -14.48 9.57
CA PRO A 22 11.90 -14.24 9.44
C PRO A 22 12.21 -12.86 8.87
N LEU A 23 11.42 -12.42 7.88
CA LEU A 23 11.54 -11.10 7.26
C LEU A 23 11.26 -9.99 8.28
N LEU A 24 10.13 -10.08 8.98
CA LEU A 24 9.73 -9.14 10.02
C LEU A 24 10.79 -9.06 11.13
N MET A 25 11.31 -10.19 11.57
CA MET A 25 12.37 -10.24 12.58
C MET A 25 13.67 -9.58 12.10
N SER A 26 14.07 -9.80 10.84
CA SER A 26 15.25 -9.14 10.27
C SER A 26 15.08 -7.62 10.22
N HIS A 27 13.95 -7.14 9.71
CA HIS A 27 13.68 -5.71 9.66
C HIS A 27 13.50 -5.10 11.06
N ALA A 28 12.94 -5.85 12.01
CA ALA A 28 12.77 -5.39 13.39
C ALA A 28 14.12 -5.24 14.10
N LYS A 29 15.08 -6.13 13.85
CA LYS A 29 16.46 -5.97 14.36
C LYS A 29 17.09 -4.69 13.83
N ASN A 30 16.97 -4.42 12.53
CA ASN A 30 17.48 -3.18 11.93
C ASN A 30 16.79 -1.95 12.54
N LEU A 31 15.46 -2.00 12.70
CA LEU A 31 14.70 -0.93 13.35
C LEU A 31 15.21 -0.62 14.76
N VAL A 32 15.48 -1.65 15.58
CA VAL A 32 16.00 -1.44 16.94
C VAL A 32 17.39 -0.80 16.91
N LEU A 33 18.27 -1.25 16.01
CA LEU A 33 19.61 -0.66 15.85
C LEU A 33 19.52 0.81 15.40
N GLU A 34 18.68 1.10 14.43
CA GLU A 34 18.46 2.47 13.95
C GLU A 34 17.89 3.40 15.04
N ILE A 35 16.95 2.91 15.85
CA ILE A 35 16.40 3.68 16.99
C ILE A 35 17.45 3.92 18.07
N LEU A 36 18.36 2.97 18.30
CA LEU A 36 19.45 3.14 19.26
C LEU A 36 20.47 4.19 18.79
N ASP A 37 20.68 4.29 17.47
CA ASP A 37 21.60 5.26 16.86
C ASP A 37 20.98 6.68 16.81
N ASP A 38 19.72 6.80 16.38
CA ASP A 38 18.99 8.08 16.28
C ASP A 38 17.55 7.98 16.85
N PRO A 39 17.38 8.07 18.18
CA PRO A 39 16.07 7.96 18.80
C PRO A 39 15.15 9.14 18.47
N HIS A 40 15.70 10.30 18.08
CA HIS A 40 14.91 11.48 17.74
C HIS A 40 14.17 11.31 16.41
N ASN A 41 14.68 10.45 15.53
CA ASN A 41 14.13 10.18 14.21
C ASN A 41 13.26 8.92 14.16
N PHE A 42 12.77 8.45 15.31
CA PHE A 42 11.92 7.26 15.48
C PHE A 42 10.80 7.13 14.43
N GLN A 43 10.13 8.24 14.08
CA GLN A 43 9.04 8.20 13.09
C GLN A 43 9.53 7.72 11.72
N ASN A 44 10.68 8.21 11.25
CA ASN A 44 11.24 7.79 9.97
C ASN A 44 11.73 6.35 10.05
N HIS A 45 12.29 5.89 11.17
CA HIS A 45 12.67 4.49 11.35
C HIS A 45 11.48 3.54 11.24
N VAL A 46 10.35 3.87 11.89
CA VAL A 46 9.11 3.08 11.78
C VAL A 46 8.53 3.13 10.35
N ILE A 47 8.60 4.30 9.68
CA ILE A 47 8.19 4.41 8.28
C ILE A 47 9.08 3.55 7.37
N THR A 48 10.39 3.57 7.57
CA THR A 48 11.36 2.74 6.82
C THR A 48 11.04 1.26 7.02
N PHE A 49 10.90 0.81 8.28
CA PHE A 49 10.56 -0.57 8.62
C PHE A 49 9.27 -1.05 7.96
N SER A 50 8.19 -0.27 8.08
CA SER A 50 6.88 -0.60 7.51
C SER A 50 6.93 -0.61 5.98
N SER A 51 7.57 0.38 5.36
CA SER A 51 7.68 0.49 3.91
C SER A 51 8.53 -0.63 3.32
N MET A 52 9.67 -0.95 3.92
CA MET A 52 10.55 -2.04 3.48
C MET A 52 9.84 -3.38 3.55
N THR A 53 9.17 -3.65 4.66
CA THR A 53 8.39 -4.89 4.85
C THR A 53 7.25 -4.98 3.84
N MET A 54 6.42 -3.95 3.72
CA MET A 54 5.26 -3.98 2.84
C MET A 54 5.63 -3.92 1.36
N MET A 55 6.73 -3.25 0.98
CA MET A 55 7.21 -3.27 -0.39
C MET A 55 7.69 -4.69 -0.77
N LYS A 56 8.39 -5.37 0.14
CA LYS A 56 8.80 -6.76 -0.05
C LYS A 56 7.60 -7.70 -0.15
N VAL A 57 6.62 -7.56 0.74
CA VAL A 57 5.46 -8.47 0.80
C VAL A 57 4.45 -8.19 -0.33
N ALA A 58 4.14 -6.93 -0.61
CA ALA A 58 3.15 -6.55 -1.61
C ALA A 58 3.69 -6.66 -3.04
N TYR A 59 4.93 -6.23 -3.28
CA TYR A 59 5.51 -6.12 -4.63
C TYR A 59 6.73 -7.01 -4.86
N GLY A 60 7.38 -7.55 -3.83
CA GLY A 60 8.50 -8.49 -3.99
C GLY A 60 9.87 -7.80 -4.07
N THR A 61 9.88 -6.46 -4.01
CA THR A 61 11.07 -5.62 -4.16
C THR A 61 12.17 -6.05 -3.19
N THR A 62 13.35 -6.33 -3.74
CA THR A 62 14.56 -6.73 -3.02
C THR A 62 15.39 -5.52 -2.58
N THR A 63 15.21 -4.38 -3.24
CA THR A 63 15.93 -3.14 -2.93
C THR A 63 15.53 -2.57 -1.57
N PRO A 64 16.51 -2.23 -0.71
CA PRO A 64 16.26 -1.51 0.53
C PRO A 64 15.45 -0.24 0.26
N THR A 65 14.34 -0.09 0.98
CA THR A 65 13.40 1.02 0.83
C THR A 65 13.39 1.83 2.11
N SER A 66 13.48 3.16 2.02
CA SER A 66 13.54 4.05 3.18
C SER A 66 12.36 5.02 3.23
N ALA A 67 12.13 5.63 4.40
CA ALA A 67 11.17 6.72 4.56
C ALA A 67 11.48 7.95 3.69
N THR A 68 12.74 8.12 3.27
CA THR A 68 13.18 9.26 2.46
C THR A 68 13.00 9.04 0.97
N ASP A 69 12.78 7.79 0.53
CA ASP A 69 12.56 7.41 -0.86
C ASP A 69 11.38 8.21 -1.46
N PRO A 70 11.58 8.88 -2.62
CA PRO A 70 10.51 9.58 -3.32
C PRO A 70 9.27 8.73 -3.56
N LEU A 71 9.43 7.44 -3.87
CA LEU A 71 8.30 6.54 -4.13
C LEU A 71 7.44 6.35 -2.88
N VAL A 72 8.10 6.09 -1.75
CA VAL A 72 7.46 5.88 -0.45
C VAL A 72 6.73 7.15 -0.02
N LYS A 73 7.37 8.31 -0.15
CA LYS A 73 6.73 9.61 0.13
C LYS A 73 5.49 9.82 -0.73
N GLU A 74 5.57 9.52 -2.02
CA GLU A 74 4.44 9.71 -2.94
C GLU A 74 3.28 8.75 -2.63
N MET A 75 3.57 7.48 -2.35
CA MET A 75 2.56 6.51 -1.89
C MET A 75 1.84 6.98 -0.62
N TYR A 76 2.58 7.47 0.38
CA TYR A 76 1.97 7.98 1.61
C TYR A 76 1.20 9.28 1.42
N GLN A 77 1.63 10.16 0.52
CA GLN A 77 0.86 11.35 0.17
C GLN A 77 -0.49 10.95 -0.45
N LEU A 78 -0.48 10.00 -1.38
CA LEU A 78 -1.71 9.48 -1.99
C LEU A 78 -2.61 8.80 -0.95
N MET A 79 -2.04 7.99 -0.04
CA MET A 79 -2.80 7.40 1.06
C MET A 79 -3.44 8.45 1.96
N LYS A 80 -2.73 9.52 2.32
CA LYS A 80 -3.31 10.63 3.11
C LYS A 80 -4.48 11.30 2.38
N VAL A 81 -4.40 11.46 1.06
CA VAL A 81 -5.51 11.99 0.27
C VAL A 81 -6.69 11.02 0.32
N VAL A 82 -6.46 9.74 0.02
CA VAL A 82 -7.51 8.70 0.03
C VAL A 82 -8.17 8.59 1.42
N SER A 83 -7.40 8.56 2.50
CA SER A 83 -7.91 8.50 3.86
C SER A 83 -8.78 9.70 4.21
N LYS A 84 -8.44 10.91 3.72
CA LYS A 84 -9.30 12.09 3.88
C LYS A 84 -10.61 11.96 3.10
N LEU A 85 -10.58 11.38 1.89
CA LEU A 85 -11.77 11.14 1.08
C LEU A 85 -12.71 10.09 1.70
N LEU A 86 -12.17 9.18 2.51
CA LEU A 86 -12.92 8.12 3.18
C LEU A 86 -13.52 8.57 4.53
N LEU A 87 -13.17 9.75 5.03
CA LEU A 87 -13.75 10.27 6.27
C LEU A 87 -15.23 10.59 6.04
N PRO A 88 -16.13 10.28 7.01
CA PRO A 88 -17.54 10.62 6.92
C PRO A 88 -17.77 12.11 6.62
N ASP A 89 -16.95 12.99 7.21
CA ASP A 89 -17.09 14.44 7.05
C ASP A 89 -16.65 14.95 5.66
N ALA A 90 -16.04 14.09 4.84
CA ALA A 90 -15.59 14.41 3.49
C ALA A 90 -16.65 14.12 2.41
N HIS A 91 -17.93 14.01 2.80
CA HIS A 91 -19.06 13.84 1.89
C HIS A 91 -18.95 14.83 0.72
N TYR A 92 -18.57 14.31 -0.44
CA TYR A 92 -18.71 15.09 -1.67
C TYR A 92 -20.20 15.22 -1.92
N LEU A 93 -20.66 16.45 -2.17
CA LEU A 93 -22.03 16.69 -2.63
C LEU A 93 -22.40 15.84 -3.84
N VAL A 94 -21.46 15.23 -4.58
CA VAL A 94 -21.75 14.22 -5.61
C VAL A 94 -22.52 13.00 -5.10
N ASP A 95 -22.29 12.57 -3.86
CA ASP A 95 -22.96 11.40 -3.29
C ASP A 95 -24.43 11.70 -2.96
N SER A 96 -24.72 12.95 -2.56
CA SER A 96 -26.08 13.42 -2.26
C SER A 96 -26.78 14.06 -3.47
N ILE A 97 -26.01 14.55 -4.45
CA ILE A 97 -26.48 15.35 -5.58
C ILE A 97 -25.77 14.87 -6.87
N PRO A 98 -26.31 13.84 -7.56
CA PRO A 98 -25.62 13.15 -8.65
C PRO A 98 -25.33 14.00 -9.89
N TRP A 99 -26.02 15.13 -10.11
CA TRP A 99 -25.80 15.97 -11.29
C TRP A 99 -24.48 16.76 -11.22
N LEU A 100 -23.91 16.95 -10.03
CA LEU A 100 -22.61 17.61 -9.85
C LEU A 100 -21.46 16.88 -10.56
N LYS A 101 -21.61 15.58 -10.88
CA LYS A 101 -20.60 14.81 -11.64
C LYS A 101 -20.34 15.33 -13.06
N HIS A 102 -21.31 16.05 -13.63
CA HIS A 102 -21.21 16.60 -15.00
C HIS A 102 -20.57 17.99 -15.05
N ILE A 103 -20.36 18.61 -13.89
CA ILE A 103 -19.74 19.93 -13.81
C ILE A 103 -18.22 19.77 -13.97
N HIS A 104 -17.67 20.33 -15.04
CA HIS A 104 -16.27 20.19 -15.45
C HIS A 104 -15.22 20.69 -14.44
N TRP A 105 -15.60 21.55 -13.49
CA TRP A 105 -14.74 22.01 -12.39
C TRP A 105 -14.98 21.24 -11.09
N TYR A 106 -16.17 20.66 -10.90
CA TYR A 106 -16.48 19.87 -9.71
C TYR A 106 -15.82 18.49 -9.80
N GLY A 107 -15.11 18.11 -8.75
CA GLY A 107 -14.37 16.85 -8.70
C GLY A 107 -13.11 16.79 -9.58
N ARG A 108 -12.63 17.93 -10.10
CA ARG A 108 -11.34 18.02 -10.81
C ARG A 108 -10.19 17.48 -9.96
N GLU A 109 -10.15 17.86 -8.68
CA GLU A 109 -9.16 17.38 -7.72
C GLU A 109 -9.24 15.86 -7.50
N LEU A 110 -10.45 15.26 -7.44
CA LEU A 110 -10.57 13.80 -7.37
C LEU A 110 -10.08 13.13 -8.64
N LYS A 111 -10.45 13.65 -9.82
CA LYS A 111 -10.01 13.09 -11.10
C LYS A 111 -8.50 13.12 -11.22
N TRP A 112 -7.89 14.26 -10.88
CA TRP A 112 -6.44 14.41 -10.89
C TRP A 112 -5.76 13.50 -9.85
N GLY A 113 -6.30 13.41 -8.63
CA GLY A 113 -5.81 12.50 -7.61
C GLY A 113 -5.92 11.02 -8.01
N PHE A 114 -7.03 10.65 -8.66
CA PHE A 114 -7.24 9.30 -9.18
C PHE A 114 -6.28 8.97 -10.32
N GLU A 115 -6.08 9.86 -11.29
CA GLU A 115 -5.12 9.68 -12.37
C GLU A 115 -3.68 9.56 -11.86
N ARG A 116 -3.30 10.42 -10.91
CA ARG A 116 -1.99 10.34 -10.25
C ARG A 116 -1.81 9.01 -9.52
N SER A 117 -2.82 8.59 -8.77
CA SER A 117 -2.82 7.29 -8.08
C SER A 117 -2.71 6.12 -9.06
N LYS A 118 -3.51 6.13 -10.12
CA LYS A 118 -3.49 5.10 -11.16
C LYS A 118 -2.09 5.00 -11.78
N ARG A 119 -1.50 6.13 -12.19
CA ARG A 119 -0.15 6.17 -12.79
C ARG A 119 0.90 5.57 -11.86
N LEU A 120 0.90 5.96 -10.58
CA LEU A 120 1.89 5.48 -9.62
C LEU A 120 1.78 3.97 -9.38
N HIS A 121 0.58 3.48 -9.13
CA HIS A 121 0.38 2.07 -8.81
C HIS A 121 0.56 1.17 -10.04
N THR A 122 0.14 1.63 -11.23
CA THR A 122 0.46 0.92 -12.48
C THR A 122 1.98 0.85 -12.71
N GLY A 123 2.72 1.90 -12.37
CA GLY A 123 4.18 1.86 -12.38
C GLY A 123 4.77 0.76 -11.50
N GLN A 124 4.19 0.52 -10.31
CA GLN A 124 4.63 -0.60 -9.46
C GLN A 124 4.24 -1.95 -10.04
N LEU A 125 3.05 -2.07 -10.60
CA LEU A 125 2.62 -3.30 -11.25
C LEU A 125 3.56 -3.68 -12.40
N ASN A 126 3.91 -2.72 -13.24
CA ASN A 126 4.84 -2.94 -14.35
C ASN A 126 6.22 -3.39 -13.85
N ARG A 127 6.73 -2.80 -12.75
CA ARG A 127 7.96 -3.28 -12.12
C ARG A 127 7.89 -4.75 -11.73
N VAL A 128 6.77 -5.21 -11.16
CA VAL A 128 6.60 -6.63 -10.80
C VAL A 128 6.58 -7.54 -12.04
N LYS A 129 6.12 -7.04 -13.19
CA LYS A 129 6.08 -7.79 -14.45
C LYS A 129 7.45 -7.84 -15.14
N ASP A 130 8.15 -6.72 -15.15
CA ASP A 130 9.35 -6.51 -15.97
C ASP A 130 10.65 -6.91 -15.24
N ASP A 131 10.66 -6.88 -13.91
CA ASP A 131 11.84 -7.20 -13.11
C ASP A 131 12.00 -8.71 -12.92
N VAL A 132 13.12 -9.25 -13.43
CA VAL A 132 13.46 -10.67 -13.38
C VAL A 132 13.90 -11.09 -11.97
N ASP A 133 14.44 -10.16 -11.17
CA ASP A 133 14.93 -10.40 -9.81
C ASP A 133 13.84 -10.12 -8.75
N ILE A 134 12.60 -9.85 -9.18
CA ILE A 134 11.48 -9.63 -8.28
C ILE A 134 11.21 -10.90 -7.46
N GLY A 135 11.18 -10.75 -6.13
CA GLY A 135 10.84 -11.86 -5.24
C GLY A 135 9.37 -12.27 -5.35
N PRO A 136 8.98 -13.41 -4.74
CA PRO A 136 7.58 -13.78 -4.59
C PRO A 136 6.84 -12.68 -3.80
N SER A 137 5.64 -12.33 -4.26
CA SER A 137 4.85 -11.24 -3.69
C SER A 137 3.36 -11.42 -3.93
N PHE A 138 2.55 -10.71 -3.16
CA PHE A 138 1.10 -10.67 -3.34
C PHE A 138 0.73 -10.25 -4.78
N THR A 139 1.37 -9.20 -5.30
CA THR A 139 1.07 -8.71 -6.65
C THR A 139 1.41 -9.75 -7.72
N ARG A 140 2.54 -10.45 -7.58
CA ARG A 140 2.93 -11.50 -8.51
C ARG A 140 1.95 -12.67 -8.50
N PHE A 141 1.55 -13.11 -7.31
CA PHE A 141 0.51 -14.13 -7.16
C PHE A 141 -0.81 -13.71 -7.81
N MET A 142 -1.23 -12.45 -7.62
CA MET A 142 -2.47 -11.94 -8.21
C MET A 142 -2.41 -11.88 -9.75
N LEU A 143 -1.25 -11.53 -10.32
CA LEU A 143 -1.04 -11.54 -11.76
C LEU A 143 -1.09 -12.96 -12.33
N GLU A 144 -0.47 -13.93 -11.65
CA GLU A 144 -0.46 -15.34 -12.06
C GLU A 144 -1.84 -16.02 -11.93
N ASN A 145 -2.72 -15.49 -11.06
CA ASN A 145 -4.06 -16.04 -10.80
C ASN A 145 -5.19 -15.11 -11.25
N SER A 146 -4.90 -14.15 -12.13
CA SER A 146 -5.85 -13.12 -12.57
C SER A 146 -7.14 -13.72 -13.16
N ASP A 147 -6.99 -14.72 -14.03
CA ASP A 147 -8.10 -15.44 -14.68
C ASP A 147 -8.98 -16.19 -13.68
N HIS A 148 -8.38 -16.79 -12.64
CA HIS A 148 -9.11 -17.54 -11.62
C HIS A 148 -10.05 -16.62 -10.80
N TYR A 149 -9.61 -15.39 -10.55
CA TYR A 149 -10.41 -14.41 -9.82
C TYR A 149 -11.27 -13.51 -10.73
N GLY A 150 -11.05 -13.57 -12.04
CA GLY A 150 -11.71 -12.70 -13.03
C GLY A 150 -11.38 -11.23 -12.83
N LEU A 151 -10.15 -10.92 -12.38
CA LEU A 151 -9.72 -9.57 -12.05
C LEU A 151 -8.93 -8.95 -13.21
N MET A 152 -9.31 -7.74 -13.58
CA MET A 152 -8.55 -6.94 -14.53
C MET A 152 -7.26 -6.43 -13.90
N GLU A 153 -6.28 -6.11 -14.74
CA GLU A 153 -5.00 -5.56 -14.33
C GLU A 153 -5.12 -4.30 -13.46
N VAL A 154 -6.06 -3.42 -13.81
CA VAL A 154 -6.34 -2.21 -13.02
C VAL A 154 -6.89 -2.54 -11.63
N GLU A 155 -7.67 -3.62 -11.51
CA GLU A 155 -8.23 -4.06 -10.23
C GLU A 155 -7.14 -4.68 -9.35
N ILE A 156 -6.24 -5.48 -9.94
CA ILE A 156 -5.05 -6.00 -9.28
C ILE A 156 -4.15 -4.85 -8.81
N THR A 157 -3.95 -3.83 -9.66
CA THR A 157 -3.18 -2.62 -9.32
C THR A 157 -3.73 -1.95 -8.06
N PHE A 158 -5.02 -1.68 -8.01
CA PHE A 158 -5.66 -1.03 -6.85
C PHE A 158 -5.74 -1.95 -5.63
N LEU A 159 -5.88 -3.26 -5.82
CA LEU A 159 -5.89 -4.23 -4.74
C LEU A 159 -4.51 -4.31 -4.05
N SER A 160 -3.43 -4.38 -4.83
CA SER A 160 -2.05 -4.34 -4.31
C SER A 160 -1.73 -3.02 -3.61
N ALA A 161 -2.19 -1.90 -4.15
CA ALA A 161 -2.08 -0.58 -3.53
C ALA A 161 -2.76 -0.53 -2.16
N ALA A 162 -4.00 -1.01 -2.08
CA ALA A 162 -4.76 -1.08 -0.84
C ALA A 162 -4.11 -2.01 0.19
N PHE A 163 -3.56 -3.15 -0.27
CA PHE A 163 -2.83 -4.09 0.58
C PHE A 163 -1.57 -3.46 1.19
N PHE A 164 -0.76 -2.79 0.37
CA PHE A 164 0.41 -2.02 0.83
C PHE A 164 0.02 -0.93 1.83
N GLY A 165 -0.98 -0.11 1.49
CA GLY A 165 -1.42 1.03 2.32
C GLY A 165 -1.93 0.58 3.69
N ALA A 166 -2.82 -0.42 3.72
CA ALA A 166 -3.40 -0.93 4.96
C ALA A 166 -2.33 -1.55 5.88
N GLY A 167 -1.42 -2.36 5.35
CA GLY A 167 -0.35 -2.96 6.15
C GLY A 167 0.69 -1.94 6.64
N SER A 168 0.98 -0.90 5.84
CA SER A 168 1.98 0.10 6.20
C SER A 168 1.48 1.07 7.28
N ASP A 169 0.24 1.55 7.15
CA ASP A 169 -0.32 2.53 8.08
C ASP A 169 -0.65 1.92 9.46
N THR A 170 -1.14 0.67 9.50
CA THR A 170 -1.43 -0.02 10.77
C THR A 170 -0.18 -0.25 11.60
N VAL A 171 0.94 -0.64 10.98
CA VAL A 171 2.23 -0.82 11.65
C VAL A 171 2.76 0.51 12.21
N ARG A 172 2.58 1.62 11.47
CA ARG A 172 3.00 2.95 11.95
C ARG A 172 2.13 3.47 13.10
N CYS A 173 0.83 3.21 13.04
CA CYS A 173 -0.14 3.67 14.05
C CYS A 173 -0.08 2.89 15.38
N PHE A 174 0.79 1.88 15.52
CA PHE A 174 0.98 1.13 16.76
C PHE A 174 1.40 2.01 17.97
N ARG A 175 1.72 3.29 17.73
CA ARG A 175 1.91 4.32 18.77
C ARG A 175 0.65 4.64 19.60
N CYS A 176 -0.54 4.13 19.25
CA CYS A 176 -1.79 4.52 19.91
C CYS A 176 -2.22 3.69 21.14
N VAL A 177 -1.48 2.67 21.58
CA VAL A 177 -1.94 1.77 22.68
C VAL A 177 -1.26 2.02 24.04
N ARG A 178 -0.46 3.09 24.19
CA ARG A 178 -0.05 3.57 25.52
C ARG A 178 -0.37 5.04 25.68
N ARG A 179 -1.57 5.32 26.18
CA ARG A 179 -1.82 6.42 27.10
C ARG A 179 -2.13 5.81 28.47
#